data_AF-A0A3A4K9I7-F1
#
_entry.id   AF-A0A3A4K9I7-F1
#
_cell.length_a   1.000
_cell.length_b   1.000
_cell.length_c   1.000
_cell.angle_alpha   90.00
_cell.angle_beta   90.00
_cell.angle_gamma   90.00
#
_symmetry.space_group_name_H-M   'P 1'
#
loop_
_entity.id
_entity.type
_entity.pdbx_description
1 polymer ?
#
loop_
_entity_poly.entity_id
_entity_poly.type
_entity_poly.pdbx_seq_one_letter_code
_entity_poly.pdbx_strand_id
1 'polypeptide(L)'
;MVGMALLDVDSFPPSAAAFFRRRARAAGVSVTEQLRRELLGAASRRAPIDSVVEFLLAHRPAFPDPEPDSDATVLARVYRLPTEALTRLYLRATAAAQPITAYLRHELLTVARTPTVEDLLLEFQELPIPVDLAEVRAAIHYARAI
;
A
#
# COMPACT_ATOMS: atom_id res chain seq x y z
N MET A 1 9.17 17.45 19.12
CA MET A 1 10.20 17.36 18.07
C MET A 1 9.76 16.26 17.13
N VAL A 2 9.46 16.63 15.89
CA VAL A 2 8.83 15.94 14.72
C VAL A 2 8.45 14.45 14.89
N GLY A 3 7.16 14.17 15.07
CA GLY A 3 6.58 12.83 14.91
C GLY A 3 6.39 12.49 13.43
N MET A 4 7.16 11.52 12.95
CA MET A 4 7.28 10.99 11.59
C MET A 4 6.11 10.09 11.12
N ALA A 5 4.92 10.24 11.70
CA ALA A 5 3.88 9.21 11.69
C ALA A 5 2.78 9.36 10.60
N LEU A 6 2.97 10.24 9.61
CA LEU A 6 2.05 10.35 8.48
C LEU A 6 2.71 9.79 7.23
N LEU A 7 2.07 8.82 6.57
CA LEU A 7 2.43 8.41 5.21
C LEU A 7 1.95 9.51 4.25
N ASP A 8 2.68 10.63 4.25
CA ASP A 8 2.42 11.73 3.34
C ASP A 8 2.77 11.30 1.92
N VAL A 9 1.85 11.53 0.98
CA VAL A 9 2.07 11.22 -0.45
C VAL A 9 3.29 11.94 -0.99
N ASP A 10 3.56 13.15 -0.49
CA ASP A 10 4.70 13.99 -0.91
C ASP A 10 6.04 13.46 -0.38
N SER A 11 6.03 12.55 0.59
CA SER A 11 7.24 11.89 1.07
C SER A 11 7.70 10.70 0.22
N PHE A 12 6.88 10.27 -0.76
CA PHE A 12 7.23 9.19 -1.67
C PHE A 12 8.06 9.70 -2.86
N PRO A 13 8.80 8.81 -3.55
CA PRO A 13 9.39 9.15 -4.84
C PRO A 13 8.34 9.70 -5.82
N PRO A 14 8.69 10.66 -6.70
CA PRO A 14 7.73 11.36 -7.55
C PRO A 14 6.81 10.45 -8.37
N SER A 15 7.33 9.34 -8.89
CA SER A 15 6.55 8.36 -9.66
C SER A 15 5.48 7.66 -8.80
N ALA A 16 5.81 7.28 -7.56
CA ALA A 16 4.86 6.69 -6.63
C ALA A 16 3.81 7.70 -6.14
N ALA A 17 4.23 8.95 -5.90
CA ALA A 17 3.30 10.02 -5.55
C ALA A 17 2.30 10.31 -6.70
N ALA A 18 2.79 10.36 -7.94
CA ALA A 18 1.96 10.53 -9.14
C ALA A 18 0.97 9.36 -9.30
N PHE A 19 1.43 8.12 -9.11
CA PHE A 19 0.60 6.92 -9.14
C PHE A 19 -0.61 7.03 -8.18
N PHE A 20 -0.37 7.34 -6.89
CA PHE A 20 -1.47 7.44 -5.93
C PHE A 20 -2.41 8.61 -6.21
N ARG A 21 -1.88 9.75 -6.66
CA ARG A 21 -2.70 10.90 -7.07
C ARG A 21 -3.59 10.59 -8.26
N ARG A 22 -3.07 9.88 -9.26
CA ARG A 22 -3.80 9.45 -10.44
C ARG A 22 -4.95 8.52 -10.06
N ARG A 23 -4.69 7.48 -9.26
CA ARG A 23 -5.75 6.57 -8.76
C ARG A 23 -6.79 7.31 -7.95
N ALA A 24 -6.36 8.19 -7.04
CA ALA A 24 -7.27 9.01 -6.24
C ALA A 24 -8.19 9.87 -7.12
N ARG A 25 -7.63 10.55 -8.13
CA ARG A 25 -8.40 11.35 -9.09
C ARG A 25 -9.38 10.49 -9.89
N ALA A 26 -8.93 9.37 -10.43
CA ALA A 26 -9.76 8.44 -11.20
C ALA A 26 -10.93 7.87 -10.36
N ALA A 27 -10.70 7.63 -9.08
CA ALA A 27 -11.71 7.14 -8.15
C ALA A 27 -12.56 8.25 -7.50
N GLY A 28 -12.30 9.53 -7.79
CA GLY A 28 -13.03 10.67 -7.21
C GLY A 28 -12.85 10.83 -5.70
N VAL A 29 -11.71 10.40 -5.15
CA VAL A 29 -11.43 10.44 -3.70
C VAL A 29 -10.19 11.26 -3.37
N SER A 30 -10.01 11.61 -2.09
CA SER A 30 -8.77 12.22 -1.64
C SER A 30 -7.61 11.24 -1.69
N VAL A 31 -6.38 11.74 -1.79
CA VAL A 31 -5.18 10.90 -1.79
C VAL A 31 -5.06 10.10 -0.48
N THR A 32 -5.39 10.71 0.66
CA THR A 32 -5.42 10.01 1.95
C THR A 32 -6.40 8.85 1.96
N GLU A 33 -7.58 9.03 1.36
CA GLU A 33 -8.57 7.96 1.21
C GLU A 33 -8.10 6.87 0.25
N GLN A 34 -7.39 7.23 -0.83
CA GLN A 34 -6.76 6.25 -1.70
C GLN A 34 -5.70 5.43 -0.95
N LEU A 35 -4.79 6.06 -0.21
CA LEU A 35 -3.80 5.37 0.61
C LEU A 35 -4.48 4.44 1.63
N ARG A 36 -5.57 4.87 2.26
CA ARG A 36 -6.38 4.02 3.14
C ARG A 36 -6.87 2.77 2.42
N ARG A 37 -7.41 2.90 1.20
CA ARG A 37 -7.88 1.76 0.39
C ARG A 37 -6.74 0.79 0.08
N GLU A 38 -5.56 1.29 -0.26
CA GLU A 38 -4.38 0.44 -0.50
C GLU A 38 -3.95 -0.32 0.75
N LEU A 39 -3.92 0.36 1.90
CA LEU A 39 -3.58 -0.27 3.19
C LEU A 39 -4.60 -1.35 3.58
N LEU A 40 -5.89 -1.11 3.37
CA LEU A 40 -6.92 -2.12 3.56
C LEU A 40 -6.77 -3.30 2.58
N GLY A 41 -6.46 -3.01 1.31
CA GLY A 41 -6.18 -4.02 0.30
C GLY A 41 -4.91 -4.83 0.63
N ALA A 42 -3.89 -4.22 1.23
CA ALA A 42 -2.72 -4.92 1.73
C ALA A 42 -3.09 -5.86 2.89
N ALA A 43 -3.85 -5.37 3.87
CA ALA A 43 -4.26 -6.16 5.04
C ALA A 43 -5.22 -7.34 4.71
N SER A 44 -6.03 -7.21 3.66
CA SER A 44 -7.01 -8.23 3.27
C SER A 44 -6.40 -9.36 2.43
N ARG A 45 -5.36 -9.06 1.63
CA ARG A 45 -4.68 -10.05 0.79
C ARG A 45 -3.76 -10.94 1.62
N ARG A 46 -3.70 -12.23 1.27
CA ARG A 46 -2.66 -13.12 1.82
C ARG A 46 -1.31 -12.75 1.21
N ALA A 47 -0.31 -12.59 2.07
CA ALA A 47 1.06 -12.28 1.69
C ALA A 47 1.99 -13.43 2.12
N PRO A 48 3.13 -13.66 1.44
CA PRO A 48 4.07 -14.73 1.82
C PRO A 48 4.50 -14.67 3.30
N ILE A 49 4.65 -13.46 3.84
CA ILE A 49 4.99 -13.22 5.25
C ILE A 49 3.93 -13.74 6.24
N ASP A 50 2.68 -13.97 5.80
CA ASP A 50 1.64 -14.52 6.67
C ASP A 50 2.01 -15.91 7.20
N SER A 51 2.72 -16.72 6.41
CA SER A 51 3.20 -18.03 6.87
C SER A 51 4.22 -17.90 8.02
N VAL A 52 5.03 -16.83 7.98
CA VAL A 52 5.98 -16.50 9.06
C VAL A 52 5.23 -16.00 10.29
N VAL A 53 4.21 -15.15 10.10
CA VAL A 53 3.33 -14.71 11.19
C VAL A 53 2.65 -15.89 11.86
N GLU A 54 2.05 -16.80 11.09
CA GLU A 54 1.42 -18.03 11.57
C GLU A 54 2.42 -18.89 12.37
N PHE A 55 3.63 -19.07 11.83
CA PHE A 55 4.70 -19.80 12.52
C PHE A 55 5.10 -19.14 13.85
N LEU A 56 5.30 -17.82 13.86
CA LEU A 56 5.70 -17.07 15.06
C LEU A 56 4.61 -17.09 16.14
N LEU A 57 3.34 -16.93 15.76
CA LEU A 57 2.20 -17.04 16.69
C LEU A 57 2.13 -18.43 17.34
N ALA A 58 2.45 -19.49 16.59
CA ALA A 58 2.40 -20.85 17.11
C ALA A 58 3.60 -21.23 18.00
N HIS A 59 4.78 -20.67 17.75
CA HIS A 59 6.04 -21.14 18.37
C HIS A 59 6.73 -20.13 19.30
N ARG A 60 6.28 -18.87 19.32
CA ARG A 60 6.85 -17.82 20.17
C ARG A 60 5.76 -17.23 21.06
N PRO A 61 5.62 -17.69 22.32
CA PRO A 61 4.58 -17.21 23.24
C PRO A 61 4.61 -15.71 23.52
N ALA A 62 5.78 -15.09 23.37
CA ALA A 62 6.00 -13.65 23.50
C ALA A 62 5.75 -12.86 22.19
N PHE A 63 5.23 -13.49 21.14
CA PHE A 63 4.89 -12.83 19.88
C PHE A 63 3.37 -12.58 19.78
N PRO A 64 2.95 -11.38 19.33
CA PRO A 64 3.79 -10.20 19.08
C PRO A 64 4.30 -9.60 20.39
N ASP A 65 5.56 -9.14 20.42
CA ASP A 65 6.09 -8.38 21.55
C ASP A 65 5.61 -6.93 21.39
N PRO A 66 4.62 -6.46 22.19
CA PRO A 66 3.93 -5.24 21.88
C PRO A 66 4.57 -4.10 22.67
N GLU A 67 5.37 -3.29 21.99
CA GLU A 67 5.21 -1.87 22.22
C GLU A 67 4.43 -1.34 21.01
N PRO A 68 3.13 -1.02 21.17
CA PRO A 68 2.41 -0.30 20.14
C PRO A 68 3.12 1.05 20.01
N ASP A 69 3.97 1.15 18.99
CA ASP A 69 4.67 2.39 18.70
C ASP A 69 3.63 3.51 18.60
N SER A 70 3.97 4.68 19.14
CA SER A 70 3.20 5.92 19.00
C SER A 70 2.68 6.13 17.57
N ASP A 71 3.46 5.69 16.59
CA ASP A 71 3.14 5.67 15.17
C ASP A 71 1.90 4.82 14.79
N ALA A 72 1.72 3.65 15.39
CA ALA A 72 0.57 2.77 15.12
C ALA A 72 -0.76 3.44 15.50
N THR A 73 -0.76 4.18 16.61
CA THR A 73 -1.93 4.91 17.10
C THR A 73 -2.27 6.09 16.17
N VAL A 74 -1.26 6.75 15.61
CA VAL A 74 -1.47 7.84 14.63
C VAL A 74 -2.03 7.28 13.32
N LEU A 75 -1.49 6.16 12.82
CA LEU A 75 -1.99 5.50 11.61
C LEU A 75 -3.45 5.08 11.74
N ALA A 76 -3.83 4.51 12.89
CA ALA A 76 -5.21 4.16 13.21
C ALA A 76 -6.15 5.39 13.14
N ARG A 77 -5.71 6.52 13.69
CA ARG A 77 -6.50 7.76 13.74
C ARG A 77 -6.61 8.44 12.37
N VAL A 78 -5.50 8.53 11.63
CA VAL A 78 -5.42 9.26 10.36
C VAL A 78 -6.13 8.50 9.24
N TYR A 79 -5.86 7.21 9.11
CA TYR A 79 -6.44 6.38 8.05
C TYR A 79 -7.71 5.65 8.51
N ARG A 80 -8.15 5.79 9.76
CA ARG A 80 -9.38 5.15 10.29
C ARG A 80 -9.47 3.67 9.92
N LEU A 81 -8.34 2.96 10.05
CA LEU A 81 -8.27 1.54 9.70
C LEU A 81 -9.01 0.71 10.78
N PRO A 82 -9.80 -0.31 10.39
CA PRO A 82 -10.39 -1.25 11.33
C PRO A 82 -9.31 -1.96 12.16
N THR A 83 -9.65 -2.32 13.39
CA THR A 83 -8.72 -2.99 14.31
C THR A 83 -8.16 -4.27 13.71
N GLU A 84 -8.95 -5.10 13.03
CA GLU A 84 -8.42 -6.34 12.44
C GLU A 84 -7.38 -6.07 11.36
N ALA A 85 -7.60 -5.03 10.55
CA ALA A 85 -6.65 -4.64 9.50
C ALA A 85 -5.34 -4.12 10.10
N LEU A 86 -5.42 -3.30 11.14
CA LEU A 86 -4.26 -2.80 11.88
C LEU A 86 -3.48 -3.94 12.54
N THR A 87 -4.17 -4.86 13.22
CA THR A 87 -3.53 -6.02 13.86
C THR A 87 -2.77 -6.86 12.85
N ARG A 88 -3.37 -7.16 11.68
CA ARG A 88 -2.67 -7.91 10.63
C ARG A 88 -1.43 -7.18 10.13
N LEU A 89 -1.53 -5.90 9.82
CA LEU A 89 -0.40 -5.10 9.34
C LEU A 89 0.70 -4.99 10.40
N TYR A 90 0.33 -4.86 11.67
CA TYR A 90 1.27 -4.84 12.79
C TYR A 90 2.00 -6.18 12.91
N LEU A 91 1.28 -7.31 12.92
CA LEU A 91 1.88 -8.64 12.99
C LEU A 91 2.87 -8.88 11.85
N ARG A 92 2.54 -8.45 10.63
CA ARG A 92 3.45 -8.53 9.48
C ARG A 92 4.67 -7.65 9.66
N ALA A 93 4.51 -6.41 10.14
CA ALA A 93 5.63 -5.52 10.42
C ALA A 93 6.56 -6.11 11.49
N THR A 94 6.00 -6.67 12.58
CA THR A 94 6.76 -7.35 13.63
C THR A 94 7.47 -8.59 13.10
N ALA A 95 6.82 -9.41 12.27
CA ALA A 95 7.43 -10.58 11.63
C ALA A 95 8.55 -10.17 10.64
N ALA A 96 8.43 -9.02 10.00
CA ALA A 96 9.46 -8.42 9.16
C ALA A 96 10.58 -7.73 9.96
N ALA A 97 10.46 -7.67 11.29
CA ALA A 97 11.33 -6.89 12.18
C ALA A 97 11.46 -5.41 11.76
N GLN A 98 10.34 -4.81 11.32
CA GLN A 98 10.27 -3.42 10.88
C GLN A 98 9.31 -2.61 11.74
N PRO A 99 9.60 -1.32 11.98
CA PRO A 99 8.60 -0.38 12.48
C PRO A 99 7.39 -0.35 11.55
N ILE A 100 6.18 -0.25 12.09
CA ILE A 100 4.94 -0.31 11.31
C ILE A 100 4.93 0.74 10.19
N THR A 101 5.35 1.98 10.44
CA THR A 101 5.40 3.04 9.44
C THR A 101 6.35 2.71 8.28
N ALA A 102 7.49 2.10 8.57
CA ALA A 102 8.46 1.67 7.56
C ALA A 102 7.91 0.51 6.72
N TYR A 103 7.28 -0.47 7.37
CA TYR A 103 6.62 -1.59 6.70
C TYR A 103 5.50 -1.11 5.77
N LEU A 104 4.59 -0.25 6.25
CA LEU A 104 3.51 0.29 5.43
C LEU A 104 4.02 1.12 4.24
N ARG A 105 5.05 1.93 4.45
CA ARG A 105 5.71 2.67 3.35
C ARG A 105 6.26 1.70 2.31
N HIS A 106 6.90 0.61 2.72
CA HIS A 106 7.42 -0.40 1.82
C HIS A 106 6.30 -1.11 1.02
N GLU A 107 5.20 -1.47 1.67
CA GLU A 107 4.02 -2.08 1.02
C GLU A 107 3.42 -1.13 -0.02
N LEU A 108 3.21 0.15 0.33
CA LEU A 108 2.71 1.16 -0.61
C LEU A 108 3.65 1.36 -1.80
N LEU A 109 4.96 1.43 -1.56
CA LEU A 109 5.95 1.50 -2.64
C LEU A 109 5.91 0.27 -3.55
N THR A 110 5.69 -0.91 -2.98
CA THR A 110 5.58 -2.16 -3.74
C THR A 110 4.35 -2.17 -4.63
N VAL A 111 3.21 -1.66 -4.12
CA VAL A 111 2.00 -1.45 -4.92
C VAL A 111 2.28 -0.49 -6.09
N ALA A 112 2.90 0.66 -5.83
CA ALA A 112 3.21 1.63 -6.87
C ALA A 112 4.21 1.11 -7.93
N ARG A 113 5.09 0.17 -7.56
CA ARG A 113 6.06 -0.47 -8.48
C ARG A 113 5.45 -1.56 -9.36
N THR A 114 4.26 -2.05 -9.01
CA THR A 114 3.62 -3.16 -9.72
C THR A 114 2.25 -2.72 -10.25
N PRO A 115 2.20 -1.75 -11.18
CA PRO A 115 0.94 -1.19 -11.67
C PRO A 115 0.09 -2.26 -12.34
N THR A 116 -1.23 -2.15 -12.21
CA THR A 116 -2.19 -2.96 -12.97
C THR A 116 -2.31 -2.46 -14.40
N VAL A 117 -3.00 -3.21 -15.27
CA VAL A 117 -3.31 -2.75 -16.63
C VAL A 117 -4.15 -1.48 -16.57
N GLU A 118 -5.10 -1.42 -15.65
CA GLU A 118 -5.95 -0.26 -15.39
C GLU A 118 -5.11 0.96 -14.99
N ASP A 119 -4.11 0.80 -14.12
CA ASP A 119 -3.25 1.90 -13.71
C ASP A 119 -2.41 2.46 -14.86
N LEU A 120 -1.96 1.59 -15.78
CA LEU A 120 -1.28 2.00 -17.00
C LEU A 120 -2.24 2.72 -17.95
N LEU A 121 -3.48 2.25 -18.11
CA LEU A 121 -4.46 2.95 -18.95
C LEU A 121 -4.80 4.34 -18.42
N LEU A 122 -4.87 4.51 -17.09
CA LEU A 122 -5.02 5.83 -16.48
C LEU A 122 -3.84 6.75 -16.83
N GLU A 123 -2.62 6.21 -16.97
CA GLU A 123 -1.46 7.00 -17.40
C GLU A 123 -1.62 7.51 -18.82
N PHE A 124 -2.01 6.63 -19.74
CA PHE A 124 -2.21 6.99 -21.14
C PHE A 124 -3.36 7.99 -21.33
N GLN A 125 -4.38 7.96 -20.47
CA GLN A 125 -5.46 8.95 -20.45
C GLN A 125 -5.00 10.37 -20.09
N GLU A 126 -3.87 10.53 -19.38
CA GLU A 126 -3.33 11.84 -19.02
C GLU A 126 -2.49 12.47 -20.14
N LEU A 127 -2.23 11.74 -21.23
CA LEU A 127 -1.47 12.26 -22.36
C LEU A 127 -2.29 13.31 -23.12
N PRO A 128 -1.66 14.40 -23.59
CA PRO A 128 -2.35 15.45 -24.34
C PRO A 128 -2.69 15.05 -25.79
N ILE A 129 -2.52 13.78 -26.15
CA ILE A 129 -2.77 13.24 -27.49
C ILE A 129 -3.91 12.20 -27.42
N PRO A 130 -4.76 12.09 -28.45
CA PRO A 130 -5.76 11.04 -28.51
C PRO A 130 -5.07 9.67 -28.61
N VAL A 131 -5.39 8.77 -27.70
CA VAL A 131 -4.85 7.41 -27.63
C VAL A 131 -6.00 6.41 -27.67
N ASP A 132 -5.92 5.40 -28.54
CA ASP A 132 -6.85 4.27 -28.51
C ASP A 132 -6.51 3.36 -27.31
N LEU A 133 -7.27 3.52 -26.24
CA LEU A 133 -7.07 2.75 -25.01
C LEU A 133 -7.36 1.25 -25.18
N ALA A 134 -8.15 0.83 -26.18
CA ALA A 134 -8.37 -0.58 -26.46
C ALA A 134 -7.11 -1.19 -27.09
N GLU A 135 -6.48 -0.48 -28.02
CA GLU A 135 -5.20 -0.90 -28.61
C GLU A 135 -4.08 -0.94 -27.56
N VAL A 136 -3.99 0.09 -26.71
CA VAL A 136 -3.03 0.10 -25.59
C VAL A 136 -3.26 -1.06 -24.63
N ARG A 137 -4.52 -1.35 -24.28
CA ARG A 137 -4.85 -2.50 -23.43
C ARG A 137 -4.36 -3.81 -24.05
N ALA A 138 -4.60 -4.02 -25.35
CA ALA A 138 -4.13 -5.21 -26.06
C ALA A 138 -2.59 -5.31 -26.07
N ALA A 139 -1.89 -4.21 -26.33
CA ALA A 139 -0.44 -4.15 -26.31
C ALA A 139 0.15 -4.47 -24.92
N ILE A 140 -0.44 -3.95 -23.84
CA ILE A 140 -0.01 -4.25 -22.47
C ILE A 140 -0.22 -5.73 -22.14
N HIS A 141 -1.37 -6.31 -22.52
CA HIS A 141 -1.62 -7.74 -22.30
C HIS A 141 -0.62 -8.62 -23.05
N TYR A 142 -0.32 -8.28 -24.31
CA TYR A 142 0.70 -8.98 -25.09
C TYR A 142 2.07 -8.92 -24.42
N ALA A 143 2.50 -7.74 -23.98
CA ALA A 143 3.81 -7.55 -23.34
C ALA A 143 3.96 -8.29 -21.99
N ARG A 144 2.86 -8.53 -21.27
CA ARG A 144 2.84 -9.24 -19.98
C ARG A 144 2.62 -10.75 -20.11
N ALA A 145 2.21 -11.24 -21.27
CA ALA A 145 2.01 -12.66 -21.54
C ALA A 145 3.31 -13.39 -21.93
N ILE A 146 4.43 -12.66 -21.94
CA ILE A 146 5.81 -13.12 -22.15
C ILE A 146 6.50 -13.17 -20.79
#